data_AF-A0A537W766-F1
#
_entry.id   AF-A0A537W766-F1
#
_cell.length_a   1.000
_cell.length_b   1.000
_cell.length_c   1.000
_cell.angle_alpha   90.00
_cell.angle_beta   90.00
_cell.angle_gamma   90.00
#
_symmetry.space_group_name_H-M   'P 1'
#
loop_
_entity.id
_entity.type
_entity.pdbx_description
1 polymer ?
#
loop_
_entity_poly.entity_id
_entity_poly.type
_entity_poly.pdbx_seq_one_letter_code
_entity_poly.pdbx_strand_id
1 'polypeptide(L)'
;MPRGRAGRGGRPAGPAVRVAPGRREGRRVRGPLGLVDRALAGELRDRLAKLGFEGELAHAFGDWAGNANLEERVDGVERVDPVVLAALRKQSA
;
A
#
# COMPACT_ATOMS: atom_id res chain seq x y z
N MET A 1 18.62 72.19 -19.81
CA MET A 1 18.98 71.76 -18.43
C MET A 1 18.12 70.55 -18.09
N PRO A 2 18.56 69.44 -17.45
CA PRO A 2 19.88 68.76 -17.30
C PRO A 2 20.01 67.58 -18.31
N ARG A 3 21.14 67.06 -18.82
CA ARG A 3 22.45 66.54 -18.33
C ARG A 3 22.45 65.09 -17.77
N GLY A 4 23.14 64.20 -18.50
CA GLY A 4 23.81 62.97 -18.03
C GLY A 4 22.89 61.76 -17.85
N ARG A 5 23.28 60.51 -18.05
CA ARG A 5 24.61 59.88 -18.05
C ARG A 5 24.53 58.53 -18.78
N ALA A 6 25.63 58.18 -19.43
CA ALA A 6 25.90 56.86 -19.99
C ALA A 6 26.09 55.77 -18.91
N GLY A 7 25.85 54.52 -19.32
CA GLY A 7 26.86 53.47 -19.13
C GLY A 7 26.53 52.30 -18.19
N ARG A 8 26.88 51.12 -18.71
CA ARG A 8 27.07 49.80 -18.06
C ARG A 8 25.78 49.07 -17.73
N GLY A 9 25.57 47.83 -18.15
CA GLY A 9 26.54 46.76 -18.40
C GLY A 9 26.21 45.64 -17.42
N GLY A 10 26.11 44.41 -17.93
CA GLY A 10 25.94 43.22 -17.10
C GLY A 10 24.78 42.33 -17.53
N ARG A 11 25.09 41.30 -18.32
CA ARG A 11 24.39 40.01 -18.30
C ARG A 11 24.45 39.40 -16.87
N PRO A 12 23.94 38.18 -16.66
CA PRO A 12 22.56 37.74 -16.54
C PRO A 12 22.35 37.11 -15.13
N ALA A 13 21.28 36.31 -14.98
CA ALA A 13 21.05 35.30 -13.93
C ALA A 13 20.17 35.71 -12.74
N GLY A 14 19.09 34.92 -12.58
CA GLY A 14 18.22 34.91 -11.41
C GLY A 14 16.98 34.08 -11.76
N PRO A 15 16.71 32.96 -11.08
CA PRO A 15 15.94 31.86 -11.64
C PRO A 15 14.45 32.17 -11.73
N ALA A 16 13.83 31.67 -12.80
CA ALA A 16 12.40 31.41 -12.87
C ALA A 16 12.02 30.47 -11.71
N VAL A 17 11.57 31.03 -10.59
CA VAL A 17 10.86 30.27 -9.57
C VAL A 17 9.44 30.06 -10.06
N ARG A 18 9.29 29.16 -11.04
CA ARG A 18 8.01 28.47 -11.22
C ARG A 18 8.06 27.28 -10.26
N VAL A 19 7.44 27.48 -9.11
CA VAL A 19 7.23 26.49 -8.06
C VAL A 19 6.68 25.21 -8.70
N ALA A 20 7.48 24.14 -8.61
CA ALA A 20 7.10 22.77 -8.93
C ALA A 20 6.04 22.27 -7.92
N PRO A 21 5.26 21.22 -8.27
CA PRO A 21 4.04 20.88 -7.57
C PRO A 21 4.31 20.41 -6.14
N GLY A 22 3.64 21.06 -5.18
CA GLY A 22 3.59 20.63 -3.80
C GLY A 22 2.90 19.28 -3.69
N ARG A 23 3.70 18.26 -3.37
CA ARG A 23 3.21 16.99 -2.87
C ARG A 23 2.28 17.24 -1.68
N ARG A 24 1.03 16.81 -1.79
CA ARG A 24 0.25 16.35 -0.65
C ARG A 24 -0.06 14.88 -0.88
N GLU A 25 0.84 14.07 -0.33
CA GLU A 25 0.67 12.65 -0.06
C GLU A 25 -0.54 12.49 0.86
N GLY A 26 -1.71 12.25 0.26
CA GLY A 26 -2.96 12.01 0.96
C GLY A 26 -3.69 10.77 0.43
N ARG A 27 -2.99 9.92 -0.32
CA ARG A 27 -3.53 8.65 -0.77
C ARG A 27 -2.85 7.58 0.06
N ARG A 28 -3.52 7.10 1.11
CA ARG A 28 -3.21 5.77 1.66
C ARG A 28 -3.48 4.79 0.53
N VAL A 29 -2.51 4.61 -0.35
CA VAL A 29 -2.50 3.50 -1.30
C VAL A 29 -2.37 2.26 -0.44
N ARG A 30 -3.51 1.67 -0.04
CA ARG A 30 -3.51 0.22 0.23
C ARG A 30 -2.83 -0.38 -1.00
N GLY A 31 -1.66 -0.99 -0.79
CA GLY A 31 -0.90 -1.63 -1.88
C GLY A 31 -1.80 -2.64 -2.60
N PRO A 32 -1.49 -2.97 -3.86
CA PRO A 32 -2.32 -3.90 -4.61
C PRO A 32 -2.38 -5.23 -3.85
N LEU A 33 -3.60 -5.72 -3.63
CA LEU A 33 -3.84 -7.05 -3.08
C LEU A 33 -3.10 -8.09 -3.93
N GLY A 34 -2.37 -9.01 -3.29
CA GLY A 34 -1.68 -10.09 -3.99
C GLY A 34 -2.67 -11.16 -4.43
N LEU A 35 -2.58 -11.61 -5.69
CA LEU A 35 -3.34 -12.76 -6.17
C LEU A 35 -2.96 -14.00 -5.36
N VAL A 36 -3.95 -14.80 -5.00
CA VAL A 36 -3.72 -16.08 -4.33
C VAL A 36 -3.49 -17.16 -5.38
N ASP A 37 -2.22 -17.47 -5.60
CA ASP A 37 -1.81 -18.63 -6.38
C ASP A 37 -2.07 -19.94 -5.62
N ARG A 38 -2.07 -21.08 -6.34
CA ARG A 38 -2.26 -22.41 -5.74
C ARG A 38 -1.33 -22.72 -4.58
N ALA A 39 -0.08 -22.23 -4.63
CA ALA A 39 0.87 -22.39 -3.53
C ALA A 39 0.44 -21.62 -2.28
N LEU A 40 0.01 -20.36 -2.45
CA LEU A 40 -0.48 -19.54 -1.34
C LEU A 40 -1.80 -20.08 -0.79
N ALA A 41 -2.71 -20.57 -1.64
CA ALA A 41 -3.94 -21.23 -1.22
C ALA A 41 -3.66 -22.46 -0.34
N GLY A 42 -2.66 -23.28 -0.71
CA GLY A 42 -2.23 -24.41 0.11
C GLY A 42 -1.67 -23.99 1.46
N GLU A 43 -0.85 -22.94 1.49
CA GLU A 43 -0.29 -22.35 2.71
C GLU A 43 -1.37 -21.80 3.63
N LEU A 44 -2.39 -21.13 3.09
CA LEU A 44 -3.53 -20.63 3.85
C LEU A 44 -4.30 -21.78 4.50
N ARG A 45 -4.61 -22.85 3.74
CA ARG A 45 -5.31 -24.04 4.27
C ARG A 45 -4.54 -24.70 5.41
N ASP A 46 -3.25 -24.95 5.24
CA ASP A 46 -2.41 -25.59 6.27
C ASP A 46 -2.42 -24.79 7.58
N ARG A 47 -2.33 -23.46 7.48
CA ARG A 47 -2.30 -22.60 8.66
C ARG A 47 -3.65 -22.40 9.32
N LEU A 48 -4.70 -22.27 8.52
CA LEU A 48 -6.06 -22.21 9.03
C LEU A 48 -6.40 -23.51 9.78
N ALA A 49 -6.02 -24.66 9.23
CA ALA A 49 -6.19 -25.95 9.89
C ALA A 49 -5.44 -26.02 11.24
N LYS A 50 -4.21 -25.50 11.32
CA LYS A 50 -3.46 -25.39 12.60
C LYS A 50 -4.17 -24.54 13.65
N LEU A 51 -4.97 -23.56 13.21
CA LEU A 51 -5.75 -22.69 14.08
C LEU A 51 -7.17 -23.25 14.36
N GLY A 52 -7.50 -24.43 13.81
CA GLY A 52 -8.82 -25.06 13.96
C GLY A 52 -9.88 -24.60 12.95
N PHE A 53 -9.49 -23.82 11.94
CA PHE A 53 -10.36 -23.40 10.85
C PHE A 53 -10.18 -24.36 9.67
N GLU A 54 -11.04 -25.37 9.59
CA GLU A 54 -11.02 -26.40 8.55
C GLU A 54 -12.18 -26.25 7.56
N GLY A 55 -12.10 -26.94 6.41
CA GLY A 55 -13.16 -26.99 5.41
C GLY A 55 -12.84 -26.17 4.16
N GLU A 56 -13.86 -25.52 3.61
CA GLU A 56 -13.72 -24.68 2.41
C GLU A 56 -12.85 -23.45 2.74
N LEU A 57 -11.88 -23.14 1.88
CA LEU A 57 -10.86 -22.13 2.15
C LEU A 57 -11.45 -20.73 2.28
N ALA A 58 -12.41 -20.35 1.42
CA ALA A 58 -13.06 -19.04 1.52
C ALA A 58 -13.86 -18.89 2.81
N HIS A 59 -14.58 -19.93 3.22
CA HIS A 59 -15.28 -19.96 4.50
C HIS A 59 -14.32 -19.88 5.70
N ALA A 60 -13.38 -20.83 5.80
CA ALA A 60 -12.41 -20.89 6.89
C ALA A 60 -11.57 -19.61 7.01
N PHE A 61 -11.18 -19.02 5.87
CA PHE A 61 -10.43 -17.77 5.85
C PHE A 61 -11.30 -16.58 6.28
N GLY A 62 -12.57 -16.54 5.88
CA GLY A 62 -13.53 -15.53 6.31
C GLY A 62 -13.81 -15.58 7.80
N ASP A 63 -14.06 -16.76 8.36
CA ASP A 63 -14.27 -16.97 9.79
C ASP A 63 -13.04 -16.56 10.62
N TRP A 64 -11.85 -16.99 10.20
CA TRP A 64 -10.62 -16.57 10.86
C TRP A 64 -10.39 -15.05 10.75
N ALA A 65 -10.64 -14.46 9.58
CA ALA A 65 -10.50 -13.01 9.39
C ALA A 65 -11.46 -12.22 10.28
N GLY A 66 -12.71 -12.67 10.41
CA GLY A 66 -13.68 -12.09 11.35
C GLY A 66 -13.21 -12.19 12.80
N ASN A 67 -12.73 -13.36 13.22
CA ASN A 67 -12.19 -13.55 14.57
C ASN A 67 -10.94 -12.66 14.83
N ALA A 68 -10.12 -12.44 13.81
CA ALA A 68 -8.94 -11.59 13.87
C ALA A 68 -9.23 -10.08 13.67
N ASN A 69 -10.49 -9.67 13.47
CA ASN A 69 -10.91 -8.29 13.13
C ASN A 69 -10.21 -7.77 11.86
N LEU A 70 -10.11 -8.62 10.84
CA LEU A 70 -9.46 -8.34 9.56
C LEU A 70 -10.42 -8.43 8.37
N GLU A 71 -11.74 -8.57 8.59
CA GLU A 71 -12.70 -8.70 7.49
C GLU A 71 -12.69 -7.51 6.53
N GLU A 72 -12.41 -6.29 7.01
CA GLU A 72 -12.30 -5.08 6.18
C GLU A 72 -11.07 -5.07 5.23
N ARG A 73 -10.18 -6.06 5.37
CA ARG A 73 -8.96 -6.23 4.59
C ARG A 73 -8.98 -7.48 3.72
N VAL A 74 -10.05 -8.27 3.81
CA VAL A 74 -10.22 -9.52 3.08
C VAL A 74 -11.34 -9.33 2.07
N ASP A 75 -11.00 -9.46 0.79
CA ASP A 75 -11.96 -9.47 -0.31
C ASP A 75 -11.98 -10.89 -0.90
N GLY A 76 -12.34 -11.85 -0.03
CA GLY A 76 -12.27 -13.28 -0.32
C GLY A 76 -10.84 -13.85 -0.38
N VAL A 77 -10.73 -15.06 -0.92
CA VAL A 77 -9.47 -15.82 -1.00
C VAL A 77 -8.76 -15.70 -2.33
N GLU A 78 -9.32 -14.94 -3.28
CA GLU A 78 -8.64 -14.67 -4.56
C GLU A 78 -7.56 -13.60 -4.38
N ARG A 79 -7.70 -12.75 -3.35
CA ARG A 79 -6.86 -11.60 -3.09
C ARG A 79 -6.64 -11.40 -1.60
N VAL A 80 -5.41 -11.65 -1.16
CA VAL A 80 -5.03 -11.52 0.26
C VAL A 80 -4.12 -10.33 0.45
N ASP A 81 -4.51 -9.46 1.40
CA ASP A 81 -3.67 -8.36 1.85
C ASP A 81 -2.42 -8.93 2.56
N PRO A 82 -1.20 -8.46 2.24
CA PRO A 82 0.03 -8.93 2.88
C PRO A 82 0.01 -8.85 4.42
N VAL A 83 -0.72 -7.87 4.98
CA VAL A 83 -0.88 -7.75 6.45
C VAL A 83 -1.69 -8.90 7.01
N VAL A 84 -2.73 -9.33 6.30
CA VAL A 84 -3.57 -10.48 6.70
C VAL A 84 -2.73 -11.75 6.64
N LEU A 85 -1.95 -11.94 5.57
CA LEU A 85 -1.04 -13.08 5.47
C LEU A 85 0.02 -13.10 6.58
N ALA A 86 0.61 -11.95 6.90
CA ALA A 86 1.57 -11.83 8.00
C ALA A 86 0.94 -12.13 9.37
N ALA A 87 -0.30 -11.69 9.59
CA ALA A 87 -1.03 -11.98 10.82
C ALA A 87 -1.35 -13.48 10.96
N LEU A 88 -1.75 -14.15 9.87
CA LEU A 88 -1.98 -15.59 9.86
C LEU A 88 -0.68 -16.35 10.16
N ARG A 89 0.42 -15.99 9.49
CA ARG A 89 1.77 -16.54 9.70
C ARG A 89 2.18 -16.51 11.16
N LYS A 90 1.95 -15.37 11.82
CA LYS A 90 2.35 -15.15 13.21
C LYS A 90 1.53 -15.98 14.20
N GLN A 91 0.24 -16.20 13.92
CA GLN A 91 -0.65 -16.93 14.81
C GLN A 91 -0.50 -18.46 14.68
N SER A 92 -0.17 -18.94 13.49
CA SER A 92 0.04 -20.37 13.21
C SER A 92 1.51 -20.80 13.33
N ALA A 93 2.37 -19.97 13.91
CA ALA A 93 3.82 -20.20 14.03
C ALA A 93 4.13 -21.23 15.11
#